data_AF-A0A2J6TPA6-F1
#
_entry.id   AF-A0A2J6TPA6-F1
#
_cell.length_a   1.000
_cell.length_b   1.000
_cell.length_c   1.000
_cell.angle_alpha   90.00
_cell.angle_beta   90.00
_cell.angle_gamma   90.00
#
_symmetry.space_group_name_H-M   'P 1'
#
loop_
_entity.id
_entity.type
_entity.pdbx_description
1 polymer ?
#
loop_
_entity_poly.entity_id
_entity_poly.type
_entity_poly.pdbx_seq_one_letter_code
_entity_poly.pdbx_strand_id
1 'polypeptide(L)'
;MIPFYPSVADFPRGLRRVRRSDLTEIDRLGVQADLTTYESLPGQITRVAFKYYLNQANIAVFWHEINCLIRIPKYPNIVQFDSLVVDTVDSEDKVVGFTTNFIPGGTVLDNVSRVFKLKYLKQLIEVVDYINLRWGIVHGDICPWNLLINPETDDLQIFDFNLSAKLGWEGDVQNNGAFGYDVDRNDVKFVVFTLYEIITRDLHFREECHPNELDSSVVLEMDAWEQHAEVRLDSPVSDYRRVLKEWVNTRKKVDQGITHYTQAPDAIDWPPLPEFPLVPFVGSMMRKPAQMRQEMIRRGVEFLRWQRPGSCELPLPRPQRLLATGEIFHDDVGGKDAVDVVEVEGTS
;
A
#
# COMPACT_ATOMS: atom_id res chain seq x y z
N MET A 1 -19.68 -12.52 -2.95
CA MET A 1 -18.86 -13.75 -2.79
C MET A 1 -18.03 -13.60 -1.54
N ILE A 2 -17.58 -14.70 -0.93
CA ILE A 2 -16.64 -14.72 0.19
C ILE A 2 -15.30 -15.19 -0.37
N PRO A 3 -14.22 -14.38 -0.32
CA PRO A 3 -12.93 -14.77 -0.86
C PRO A 3 -12.27 -15.87 0.00
N PHE A 4 -11.31 -16.57 -0.58
CA PHE A 4 -10.37 -17.41 0.15
C PHE A 4 -9.48 -16.55 1.05
N TYR A 5 -9.27 -17.03 2.27
CA TYR A 5 -8.35 -16.42 3.24
C TYR A 5 -7.23 -17.42 3.55
N PRO A 6 -5.95 -17.07 3.33
CA PRO A 6 -4.84 -17.94 3.65
C PRO A 6 -4.77 -18.28 5.14
N SER A 7 -4.16 -19.41 5.46
CA SER A 7 -3.86 -19.80 6.84
C SER A 7 -2.71 -18.96 7.40
N VAL A 8 -2.68 -18.78 8.72
CA VAL A 8 -1.50 -18.21 9.40
C VAL A 8 -0.23 -19.04 9.12
N ALA A 9 -0.39 -20.35 8.91
CA ALA A 9 0.72 -21.25 8.60
C ALA A 9 1.36 -21.01 7.22
N ASP A 10 0.67 -20.29 6.32
CA ASP A 10 1.17 -19.96 4.98
C ASP A 10 2.18 -18.80 5.02
N PHE A 11 2.30 -18.11 6.17
CA PHE A 11 3.21 -16.98 6.37
C PHE A 11 4.44 -17.34 7.22
N PRO A 12 5.53 -16.56 7.14
CA PRO A 12 6.68 -16.70 8.02
C PRO A 12 6.30 -16.76 9.50
N ARG A 13 6.96 -17.65 10.25
CA ARG A 13 6.75 -17.77 11.70
C ARG A 13 7.28 -16.52 12.41
N GLY A 14 6.63 -16.16 13.52
CA GLY A 14 7.05 -15.05 14.39
C GLY A 14 6.56 -13.67 13.94
N LEU A 15 5.77 -13.58 12.87
CA LEU A 15 5.09 -12.32 12.51
C LEU A 15 4.09 -11.92 13.59
N ARG A 16 4.01 -10.60 13.84
CA ARG A 16 3.01 -10.01 14.70
C ARG A 16 1.62 -10.27 14.13
N ARG A 17 0.66 -10.54 15.01
CA ARG A 17 -0.75 -10.77 14.68
C ARG A 17 -1.62 -9.87 15.54
N VAL A 18 -2.67 -9.33 14.94
CA VAL A 18 -3.74 -8.61 15.62
C VAL A 18 -5.08 -9.23 15.24
N ARG A 19 -6.02 -9.36 16.19
CA ARG A 19 -7.36 -9.83 15.83
C ARG A 19 -8.10 -8.71 15.12
N ARG A 20 -8.92 -9.06 14.12
CA ARG A 20 -9.81 -8.09 13.48
C ARG A 20 -10.75 -7.41 14.48
N SER A 21 -11.19 -8.12 15.53
CA SER A 21 -12.00 -7.58 16.63
C SER A 21 -11.29 -6.51 17.47
N ASP A 22 -9.95 -6.45 17.43
CA ASP A 22 -9.17 -5.50 18.23
C ASP A 22 -8.94 -4.18 17.48
N LEU A 23 -9.21 -4.16 16.17
CA LEU A 23 -9.08 -2.98 15.32
C LEU A 23 -10.34 -2.12 15.42
N THR A 24 -10.17 -0.86 15.78
CA THR A 24 -11.20 0.18 15.73
C THR A 24 -11.05 0.98 14.44
N GLU A 25 -12.08 1.02 13.59
CA GLU A 25 -12.15 1.79 12.35
C GLU A 25 -12.35 3.29 12.68
N ILE A 26 -11.46 4.12 12.14
CA ILE A 26 -11.49 5.59 12.30
C ILE A 26 -11.99 6.24 11.02
N ASP A 27 -11.49 5.79 9.88
CA ASP A 27 -11.77 6.35 8.56
C ASP A 27 -11.53 5.31 7.46
N ARG A 28 -11.91 5.61 6.22
CA ARG A 28 -11.66 4.76 5.04
C ARG A 28 -10.74 5.49 4.07
N LEU A 29 -9.54 4.95 3.92
CA LEU A 29 -8.48 5.53 3.08
C LEU A 29 -8.69 5.24 1.59
N GLY A 30 -9.46 4.20 1.27
CA GLY A 30 -9.78 3.84 -0.10
C GLY A 30 -10.45 2.48 -0.21
N VAL A 31 -10.49 1.94 -1.43
CA VAL A 31 -11.01 0.59 -1.66
C VAL A 31 -10.11 -0.41 -0.93
N GLN A 32 -10.69 -1.21 -0.04
CA GLN A 32 -9.99 -2.26 0.71
C GLN A 32 -8.89 -1.75 1.65
N ALA A 33 -8.93 -0.48 2.04
CA ALA A 33 -7.99 0.14 2.97
C ALA A 33 -8.71 1.04 3.97
N ASP A 34 -8.61 0.69 5.25
CA ASP A 34 -9.23 1.44 6.35
C ASP A 34 -8.14 2.04 7.25
N LEU A 35 -8.36 3.25 7.77
CA LEU A 35 -7.56 3.77 8.88
C LEU A 35 -8.12 3.19 10.17
N THR A 36 -7.26 2.51 10.93
CA THR A 36 -7.67 1.84 12.16
C THR A 36 -6.71 2.15 13.32
N THR A 37 -7.18 1.86 14.53
CA THR A 37 -6.35 1.83 15.74
C THR A 37 -6.50 0.53 16.48
N TYR A 38 -5.45 0.13 17.19
CA TYR A 38 -5.53 -0.90 18.22
C TYR A 38 -4.54 -0.60 19.35
N GLU A 39 -4.73 -1.27 20.48
CA GLU A 39 -3.85 -1.18 21.63
C GLU A 39 -2.65 -2.13 21.44
N SER A 40 -1.47 -1.58 21.19
CA SER A 40 -0.26 -2.36 20.92
C SER A 40 0.40 -2.91 22.19
N LEU A 41 0.30 -2.13 23.27
CA LEU A 41 0.69 -2.43 24.63
C LEU A 41 -0.34 -1.78 25.56
N PRO A 42 -0.49 -2.23 26.82
CA PRO A 42 -1.41 -1.61 27.77
C PRO A 42 -1.24 -0.07 27.82
N GLY A 43 -2.29 0.66 27.46
CA GLY A 43 -2.35 2.12 27.38
C GLY A 43 -1.77 2.76 26.11
N GLN A 44 -1.19 1.98 25.18
CA GLN A 44 -0.56 2.49 23.97
C GLN A 44 -1.41 2.22 22.73
N ILE A 45 -2.07 3.25 22.23
CA ILE A 45 -2.85 3.19 20.99
C ILE A 45 -1.94 3.41 19.77
N THR A 46 -2.00 2.49 18.82
CA THR A 46 -1.25 2.55 17.55
C THR A 46 -2.23 2.77 16.40
N ARG A 47 -1.94 3.75 15.54
CA ARG A 47 -2.67 3.99 14.28
C ARG A 47 -2.03 3.23 13.14
N VAL A 48 -2.83 2.54 12.34
CA VAL A 48 -2.37 1.72 11.21
C VAL A 48 -3.32 1.79 10.04
N ALA A 49 -2.78 1.65 8.83
CA ALA A 49 -3.59 1.42 7.64
C ALA A 49 -3.83 -0.09 7.49
N PHE A 50 -5.08 -0.51 7.59
CA PHE A 50 -5.52 -1.89 7.45
C PHE A 50 -5.98 -2.17 6.02
N LYS A 51 -5.23 -3.00 5.30
CA LYS A 51 -5.62 -3.53 3.98
C LYS A 51 -6.21 -4.92 4.12
N TYR A 52 -7.24 -5.28 3.34
CA TYR A 52 -7.94 -6.57 3.48
C TYR A 52 -8.49 -7.20 2.19
N TYR A 53 -8.62 -8.54 2.21
CA TYR A 53 -9.25 -9.30 1.14
C TYR A 53 -10.78 -9.10 1.12
N LEU A 54 -11.31 -8.62 -0.01
CA LEU A 54 -12.75 -8.39 -0.18
C LEU A 54 -13.37 -9.15 -1.36
N ASN A 55 -12.60 -9.36 -2.43
CA ASN A 55 -13.08 -9.99 -3.65
C ASN A 55 -12.09 -11.03 -4.19
N GLN A 56 -12.59 -11.91 -5.07
CA GLN A 56 -11.83 -12.97 -5.70
C GLN A 56 -10.67 -12.47 -6.58
N ALA A 57 -10.88 -11.38 -7.31
CA ALA A 57 -9.94 -10.89 -8.32
C ALA A 57 -8.61 -10.45 -7.69
N ASN A 58 -8.66 -9.94 -6.45
CA ASN A 58 -7.51 -9.35 -5.80
C ASN A 58 -6.74 -10.31 -4.89
N ILE A 59 -7.15 -11.58 -4.77
CA ILE A 59 -6.51 -12.53 -3.84
C ILE A 59 -5.03 -12.74 -4.17
N ALA A 60 -4.71 -12.99 -5.44
CA ALA A 60 -3.33 -13.21 -5.86
C ALA A 60 -2.50 -11.93 -5.67
N VAL A 61 -2.99 -10.78 -6.17
CA VAL A 61 -2.33 -9.48 -6.01
C VAL A 61 -2.01 -9.19 -4.55
N PHE A 62 -2.99 -9.35 -3.67
CA PHE A 62 -2.83 -9.08 -2.25
C PHE A 62 -1.86 -10.07 -1.57
N TRP A 63 -1.89 -11.35 -1.96
CA TRP A 63 -0.91 -12.35 -1.51
C TRP A 63 0.52 -11.96 -1.89
N HIS A 64 0.73 -11.47 -3.11
CA HIS A 64 2.06 -11.07 -3.54
C HIS A 64 2.50 -9.75 -2.87
N GLU A 65 1.61 -8.78 -2.70
CA GLU A 65 1.91 -7.52 -1.99
C GLU A 65 2.36 -7.79 -0.56
N ILE A 66 1.59 -8.55 0.21
CA ILE A 66 1.94 -8.85 1.60
C ILE A 66 3.26 -9.63 1.68
N ASN A 67 3.50 -10.58 0.77
CA ASN A 67 4.72 -11.37 0.78
C ASN A 67 5.96 -10.57 0.35
N CYS A 68 5.77 -9.56 -0.49
CA CYS A 68 6.78 -8.56 -0.84
C CYS A 68 7.14 -7.73 0.40
N LEU A 69 6.14 -7.09 1.02
CA LEU A 69 6.36 -6.19 2.16
C LEU A 69 6.96 -6.87 3.39
N ILE A 70 6.55 -8.09 3.74
CA ILE A 70 7.10 -8.80 4.92
C ILE A 70 8.55 -9.25 4.73
N ARG A 71 9.07 -9.26 3.49
CA ARG A 71 10.42 -9.73 3.17
C ARG A 71 11.38 -8.60 2.83
N ILE A 72 10.89 -7.44 2.40
CA ILE A 72 11.71 -6.25 2.28
C ILE A 72 12.21 -5.89 3.69
N PRO A 73 13.54 -5.80 3.91
CA PRO A 73 14.04 -5.37 5.21
C PRO A 73 13.59 -3.96 5.56
N LYS A 74 13.56 -3.66 6.86
CA LYS A 74 13.18 -2.33 7.34
C LYS A 74 14.06 -1.27 6.67
N TYR A 75 13.40 -0.30 6.03
CA TYR A 75 14.04 0.78 5.31
C TYR A 75 13.30 2.10 5.62
N PRO A 76 14.02 3.19 5.93
CA PRO A 76 13.40 4.43 6.39
C PRO A 76 12.41 5.02 5.36
N ASN A 77 12.69 4.85 4.07
CA ASN A 77 11.88 5.41 2.99
C ASN A 77 10.81 4.45 2.43
N ILE A 78 10.49 3.37 3.15
CA ILE A 78 9.40 2.44 2.82
C ILE A 78 8.46 2.36 4.02
N VAL A 79 7.16 2.54 3.79
CA VAL A 79 6.16 2.33 4.84
C VAL A 79 6.16 0.86 5.23
N GLN A 80 6.40 0.60 6.52
CA GLN A 80 6.69 -0.74 7.02
C GLN A 80 5.42 -1.54 7.29
N PHE A 81 5.51 -2.85 7.02
CA PHE A 81 4.59 -3.84 7.54
C PHE A 81 4.57 -3.81 9.08
N ASP A 82 3.39 -3.85 9.67
CA ASP A 82 3.19 -3.91 11.12
C ASP A 82 2.72 -5.29 11.58
N SER A 83 1.58 -5.78 11.07
CA SER A 83 1.01 -7.04 11.53
C SER A 83 0.12 -7.75 10.50
N LEU A 84 -0.01 -9.06 10.66
CA LEU A 84 -1.09 -9.82 10.03
C LEU A 84 -2.39 -9.57 10.80
N VAL A 85 -3.46 -9.29 10.08
CA VAL A 85 -4.80 -9.24 10.69
C VAL A 85 -5.44 -10.61 10.55
N VAL A 86 -5.83 -11.19 11.68
CA VAL A 86 -6.43 -12.53 11.72
C VAL A 86 -7.86 -12.49 12.22
N ASP A 87 -8.67 -13.41 11.71
CA ASP A 87 -10.02 -13.67 12.18
C ASP A 87 -10.29 -15.17 12.15
N THR A 88 -11.25 -15.64 12.96
CA THR A 88 -11.57 -17.06 13.04
C THR A 88 -12.63 -17.41 11.99
N VAL A 89 -12.29 -18.33 11.08
CA VAL A 89 -13.18 -18.85 10.04
C VAL A 89 -13.10 -20.37 10.07
N ASP A 90 -14.25 -21.04 10.16
CA ASP A 90 -14.32 -22.51 10.25
C ASP A 90 -13.44 -23.09 11.38
N SER A 91 -13.47 -22.46 12.57
CA SER A 91 -12.66 -22.82 13.75
C SER A 91 -11.14 -22.69 13.58
N GLU A 92 -10.67 -22.05 12.51
CA GLU A 92 -9.25 -21.81 12.26
C GLU A 92 -8.96 -20.31 12.12
N ASP A 93 -7.79 -19.88 12.58
CA ASP A 93 -7.33 -18.51 12.34
C ASP A 93 -6.90 -18.36 10.88
N LYS A 94 -7.57 -17.45 10.17
CA LYS A 94 -7.27 -17.07 8.79
C LYS A 94 -6.76 -15.64 8.74
N VAL A 95 -5.86 -15.38 7.80
CA VAL A 95 -5.35 -14.04 7.54
C VAL A 95 -6.32 -13.31 6.64
N VAL A 96 -6.97 -12.27 7.19
CA VAL A 96 -7.99 -11.48 6.51
C VAL A 96 -7.44 -10.21 5.86
N GLY A 97 -6.20 -9.87 6.21
CA GLY A 97 -5.48 -8.73 5.68
C GLY A 97 -4.20 -8.47 6.45
N PHE A 98 -3.66 -7.26 6.31
CA PHE A 98 -2.48 -6.82 7.03
C PHE A 98 -2.53 -5.33 7.36
N THR A 99 -1.74 -4.93 8.34
CA THR A 99 -1.54 -3.54 8.72
C THR A 99 -0.17 -3.04 8.28
N THR A 100 -0.12 -1.76 7.92
CA THR A 100 1.11 -0.99 7.78
C THR A 100 1.07 0.21 8.71
N ASN A 101 2.23 0.77 9.04
CA ASN A 101 2.30 1.98 9.85
C ASN A 101 1.53 3.12 9.16
N PHE A 102 0.64 3.80 9.89
CA PHE A 102 -0.02 4.98 9.36
C PHE A 102 0.89 6.21 9.49
N ILE A 103 1.12 6.90 8.38
CA ILE A 103 1.90 8.14 8.35
C ILE A 103 0.93 9.32 8.21
N PRO A 104 0.84 10.22 9.21
CA PRO A 104 -0.12 11.31 9.17
C PRO A 104 0.33 12.44 8.22
N GLY A 105 -0.63 13.29 7.85
CA GLY A 105 -0.36 14.51 7.08
C GLY A 105 -0.61 14.40 5.58
N GLY A 106 -1.24 13.31 5.11
CA GLY A 106 -1.65 13.11 3.72
C GLY A 106 -0.50 12.81 2.78
N THR A 107 -0.86 12.37 1.57
CA THR A 107 0.10 12.11 0.49
C THR A 107 0.73 13.42 0.01
N VAL A 108 1.79 13.31 -0.80
CA VAL A 108 2.38 14.49 -1.46
C VAL A 108 1.38 15.16 -2.41
N LEU A 109 0.47 14.39 -3.01
CA LEU A 109 -0.61 14.96 -3.84
C LEU A 109 -1.58 15.80 -3.00
N ASP A 110 -2.01 15.27 -1.84
CA ASP A 110 -3.06 15.87 -1.02
C ASP A 110 -2.57 17.10 -0.24
N ASN A 111 -1.35 17.04 0.28
CA ASN A 111 -0.81 18.12 1.12
C ASN A 111 -0.08 19.19 0.28
N VAL A 112 -0.87 19.99 -0.43
CA VAL A 112 -0.38 21.07 -1.32
C VAL A 112 0.42 22.15 -0.59
N SER A 113 0.17 22.34 0.71
CA SER A 113 0.83 23.37 1.52
C SER A 113 2.27 23.04 1.91
N ARG A 114 2.64 21.76 1.85
CA ARG A 114 3.92 21.25 2.31
C ARG A 114 5.03 21.64 1.32
N VAL A 115 6.15 22.15 1.86
CA VAL A 115 7.35 22.38 1.05
C VAL A 115 7.89 21.02 0.62
N PHE A 116 7.93 20.77 -0.69
CA PHE A 116 8.65 19.63 -1.24
C PHE A 116 10.14 19.97 -1.25
N LYS A 117 10.96 19.17 -0.57
CA LYS A 117 12.39 19.42 -0.36
C LYS A 117 13.23 18.62 -1.34
N LEU A 118 14.39 19.16 -1.74
CA LEU A 118 15.29 18.47 -2.67
C LEU A 118 15.79 17.15 -2.08
N LYS A 119 15.87 17.07 -0.75
CA LYS A 119 16.18 15.83 -0.04
C LYS A 119 15.15 14.71 -0.31
N TYR A 120 13.87 15.04 -0.51
CA TYR A 120 12.84 14.03 -0.78
C TYR A 120 13.04 13.39 -2.15
N LEU A 121 13.44 14.17 -3.16
CA LEU A 121 13.83 13.60 -4.46
C LEU A 121 15.01 12.64 -4.30
N LYS A 122 16.04 13.03 -3.53
CA LYS A 122 17.20 12.15 -3.26
C LYS A 122 16.79 10.85 -2.58
N GLN A 123 15.94 10.93 -1.56
CA GLN A 123 15.40 9.76 -0.89
C GLN A 123 14.56 8.88 -1.82
N LEU A 124 13.77 9.48 -2.72
CA LEU A 124 12.96 8.75 -3.70
C LEU A 124 13.84 7.97 -4.68
N ILE A 125 14.88 8.59 -5.25
CA ILE A 125 15.79 7.88 -6.16
C ILE A 125 16.59 6.80 -5.44
N GLU A 126 17.01 7.06 -4.19
CA GLU A 126 17.76 6.10 -3.38
C GLU A 126 16.92 4.87 -3.02
N VAL A 127 15.65 5.05 -2.64
CA VAL A 127 14.75 3.92 -2.33
C VAL A 127 14.38 3.13 -3.58
N VAL A 128 14.21 3.80 -4.73
CA VAL A 128 13.97 3.13 -6.02
C VAL A 128 15.18 2.29 -6.43
N ASP A 129 16.40 2.83 -6.30
CA ASP A 129 17.63 2.07 -6.54
C ASP A 129 17.76 0.90 -5.55
N TYR A 130 17.41 1.12 -4.28
CA TYR A 130 17.42 0.07 -3.26
C TYR A 130 16.50 -1.08 -3.65
N ILE A 131 15.24 -0.84 -4.00
CA ILE A 131 14.31 -1.93 -4.35
C ILE A 131 14.63 -2.56 -5.70
N ASN A 132 14.94 -1.76 -6.74
CA ASN A 132 15.18 -2.28 -8.08
C ASN A 132 16.51 -3.06 -8.15
N LEU A 133 17.60 -2.45 -7.69
CA LEU A 133 18.95 -2.95 -7.96
C LEU A 133 19.41 -3.95 -6.91
N ARG A 134 18.95 -3.84 -5.66
CA ARG A 134 19.38 -4.73 -4.58
C ARG A 134 18.47 -5.95 -4.43
N TRP A 135 17.16 -5.73 -4.50
CA TRP A 135 16.14 -6.73 -4.20
C TRP A 135 15.46 -7.30 -5.44
N GLY A 136 15.66 -6.69 -6.61
CA GLY A 136 15.03 -7.11 -7.85
C GLY A 136 13.52 -6.86 -7.85
N ILE A 137 13.06 -5.85 -7.13
CA ILE A 137 11.65 -5.49 -7.01
C ILE A 137 11.39 -4.16 -7.73
N VAL A 138 10.34 -4.14 -8.54
CA VAL A 138 9.80 -2.94 -9.17
C VAL A 138 8.56 -2.54 -8.40
N HIS A 139 8.44 -1.27 -7.99
CA HIS A 139 7.24 -0.77 -7.31
C HIS A 139 6.05 -0.72 -8.26
N GLY A 140 6.28 -0.27 -9.50
CA GLY A 140 5.33 -0.33 -10.60
C GLY A 140 4.21 0.72 -10.55
N ASP A 141 4.28 1.65 -9.59
CA ASP A 141 3.31 2.74 -9.41
C ASP A 141 3.86 3.91 -8.57
N ILE A 142 5.08 4.36 -8.88
CA ILE A 142 5.64 5.57 -8.27
C ILE A 142 4.89 6.80 -8.81
N CYS A 143 4.21 7.53 -7.93
CA CYS A 143 3.38 8.69 -8.25
C CYS A 143 3.14 9.55 -6.99
N PRO A 144 2.70 10.82 -7.12
CA PRO A 144 2.57 11.73 -5.98
C PRO A 144 1.60 11.26 -4.89
N TRP A 145 0.57 10.48 -5.24
CA TRP A 145 -0.39 9.91 -4.29
C TRP A 145 0.11 8.63 -3.58
N ASN A 146 1.23 8.04 -4.03
CA ASN A 146 1.90 6.92 -3.35
C ASN A 146 3.16 7.37 -2.58
N LEU A 147 3.31 8.68 -2.35
CA LEU A 147 4.39 9.27 -1.55
C LEU A 147 3.85 9.93 -0.29
N LEU A 148 4.52 9.68 0.83
CA LEU A 148 4.23 10.27 2.13
C LEU A 148 5.47 11.00 2.63
N ILE A 149 5.29 12.05 3.43
CA ILE A 149 6.39 12.65 4.21
C ILE A 149 6.08 12.41 5.67
N ASN A 150 6.94 11.65 6.35
CA ASN A 150 6.80 11.39 7.76
C ASN A 150 7.05 12.68 8.55
N PRO A 151 6.06 13.20 9.30
CA PRO A 151 6.23 14.47 10.00
C PRO A 151 7.18 14.37 11.21
N GLU A 152 7.43 13.18 11.74
CA GLU A 152 8.35 12.98 12.87
C GLU A 152 9.81 12.95 12.42
N THR A 153 10.10 12.24 11.33
CA THR A 153 11.49 12.09 10.83
C THR A 153 11.83 13.06 9.71
N ASP A 154 10.83 13.74 9.15
CA ASP A 154 10.94 14.59 7.96
C ASP A 154 11.48 13.78 6.75
N ASP A 155 11.14 12.50 6.62
CA ASP A 155 11.61 11.65 5.52
C ASP A 155 10.49 11.28 4.56
N LEU A 156 10.82 11.19 3.27
CA LEU A 156 9.93 10.63 2.26
C LEU A 156 9.78 9.12 2.45
N GLN A 157 8.56 8.60 2.34
CA GLN A 157 8.28 7.17 2.36
C GLN A 157 7.37 6.78 1.20
N ILE A 158 7.70 5.70 0.50
CA ILE A 158 6.84 5.08 -0.51
C ILE A 158 5.93 4.02 0.14
N PHE A 159 4.74 3.86 -0.40
CA PHE A 159 3.78 2.85 0.02
C PHE A 159 2.93 2.36 -1.16
N ASP A 160 2.09 1.37 -0.90
CA ASP A 160 1.20 0.73 -1.88
C ASP A 160 1.91 -0.13 -2.94
N PHE A 161 2.36 -1.31 -2.51
CA PHE A 161 3.09 -2.27 -3.35
C PHE A 161 2.15 -3.23 -4.11
N ASN A 162 0.88 -2.84 -4.30
CA ASN A 162 -0.13 -3.68 -4.95
C ASN A 162 0.13 -3.90 -6.45
N LEU A 163 0.87 -3.00 -7.10
CA LEU A 163 1.32 -3.09 -8.49
C LEU A 163 2.81 -3.42 -8.62
N SER A 164 3.44 -3.79 -7.50
CA SER A 164 4.82 -4.22 -7.53
C SER A 164 4.97 -5.55 -8.26
N ALA A 165 6.19 -5.85 -8.66
CA ALA A 165 6.54 -7.09 -9.30
C ALA A 165 7.99 -7.45 -9.02
N LYS A 166 8.31 -8.74 -9.12
CA LYS A 166 9.71 -9.16 -9.28
C LYS A 166 10.15 -8.76 -10.69
N LEU A 167 11.26 -8.05 -10.80
CA LEU A 167 11.81 -7.59 -12.09
C LEU A 167 11.96 -8.76 -13.07
N GLY A 168 11.39 -8.62 -14.28
CA GLY A 168 11.49 -9.63 -15.33
C GLY A 168 10.70 -10.93 -15.09
N TRP A 169 9.96 -11.05 -13.98
CA TRP A 169 9.17 -12.25 -13.68
C TRP A 169 7.82 -12.25 -14.40
N GLU A 170 7.42 -13.38 -14.96
CA GLU A 170 6.17 -13.56 -15.72
C GLU A 170 4.89 -13.44 -14.87
N GLY A 171 5.01 -13.33 -13.55
CA GLY A 171 3.88 -13.30 -12.63
C GLY A 171 3.39 -14.69 -12.26
N ASP A 172 2.36 -14.74 -11.42
CA ASP A 172 1.73 -16.00 -11.05
C ASP A 172 0.89 -16.54 -12.20
N VAL A 173 1.53 -17.38 -13.04
CA VAL A 173 0.91 -18.00 -14.23
C VAL A 173 -0.33 -18.82 -13.86
N GLN A 174 -0.42 -19.36 -12.64
CA GLN A 174 -1.59 -20.11 -12.19
C GLN A 174 -2.78 -19.19 -11.87
N ASN A 175 -2.52 -17.89 -11.69
CA ASN A 175 -3.49 -16.87 -11.32
C ASN A 175 -3.48 -15.70 -12.31
N ASN A 176 -3.56 -16.02 -13.62
CA ASN A 176 -3.67 -15.06 -14.73
C ASN A 176 -2.47 -14.07 -14.82
N GLY A 177 -1.27 -14.49 -14.44
CA GLY A 177 -0.09 -13.63 -14.47
C GLY A 177 -0.14 -12.51 -13.41
N ALA A 178 -0.88 -12.73 -12.31
CA ALA A 178 -0.98 -11.75 -11.23
C ALA A 178 0.41 -11.35 -10.71
N PHE A 179 0.58 -10.05 -10.42
CA PHE A 179 1.85 -9.50 -9.93
C PHE A 179 3.04 -9.71 -10.90
N GLY A 180 2.74 -9.93 -12.18
CA GLY A 180 3.72 -10.06 -13.25
C GLY A 180 4.36 -8.72 -13.58
N TYR A 181 5.63 -8.79 -13.98
CA TYR A 181 6.39 -7.63 -14.39
C TYR A 181 5.85 -7.06 -15.71
N ASP A 182 5.55 -5.78 -15.69
CA ASP A 182 5.21 -4.98 -16.86
C ASP A 182 6.38 -4.03 -17.15
N VAL A 183 7.00 -4.19 -18.32
CA VAL A 183 8.12 -3.34 -18.75
C VAL A 183 7.73 -1.87 -18.86
N ASP A 184 6.46 -1.59 -19.11
CA ASP A 184 5.94 -0.24 -19.22
C ASP A 184 5.70 0.40 -17.85
N ARG A 185 5.65 -0.39 -16.77
CA ARG A 185 5.60 0.09 -15.37
C ARG A 185 7.01 0.24 -14.79
N ASN A 186 7.81 1.06 -15.46
CA ASN A 186 9.19 1.32 -15.11
C ASN A 186 9.32 2.41 -14.02
N ASP A 187 9.93 2.08 -12.89
CA ASP A 187 10.07 3.02 -11.76
C ASP A 187 10.91 4.26 -12.10
N VAL A 188 11.96 4.16 -12.94
CA VAL A 188 12.77 5.31 -13.37
C VAL A 188 11.92 6.30 -14.17
N LYS A 189 11.16 5.78 -15.14
CA LYS A 189 10.18 6.56 -15.90
C LYS A 189 9.18 7.22 -14.96
N PHE A 190 8.65 6.47 -14.00
CA PHE A 190 7.64 6.98 -13.08
C PHE A 190 8.19 8.02 -12.09
N VAL A 191 9.44 7.95 -11.65
CA VAL A 191 10.05 9.02 -10.86
C VAL A 191 10.14 10.33 -11.67
N VAL A 192 10.44 10.26 -12.97
CA VAL A 192 10.47 11.45 -13.85
C VAL A 192 9.13 12.15 -13.88
N PHE A 193 8.06 11.41 -14.19
CA PHE A 193 6.70 11.95 -14.22
C PHE A 193 6.26 12.44 -12.84
N THR A 194 6.54 11.67 -11.78
CA THR A 194 6.20 12.05 -10.40
C THR A 194 6.80 13.40 -10.00
N LEU A 195 8.09 13.63 -10.31
CA LEU A 195 8.72 14.90 -9.95
C LEU A 195 8.15 16.06 -10.77
N TYR A 196 7.86 15.83 -12.06
CA TYR A 196 7.18 16.82 -12.90
C TYR A 196 5.83 17.19 -12.30
N GLU A 197 4.99 16.21 -12.01
CA GLU A 197 3.64 16.35 -11.44
C GLU A 197 3.65 17.09 -10.09
N ILE A 198 4.66 16.84 -9.23
CA ILE A 198 4.81 17.56 -7.97
C ILE A 198 5.10 19.05 -8.19
N ILE A 199 5.94 19.38 -9.18
CA ILE A 199 6.39 20.76 -9.43
C ILE A 199 5.35 21.57 -10.20
N THR A 200 4.76 20.97 -11.24
CA THR A 200 3.86 21.65 -12.18
C THR A 200 2.39 21.49 -11.82
N ARG A 201 2.05 20.52 -10.94
CA ARG A 201 0.67 20.09 -10.66
C ARG A 201 -0.08 19.59 -11.89
N ASP A 202 0.64 19.28 -12.96
CA ASP A 202 0.08 18.80 -14.20
C ASP A 202 0.12 17.27 -14.24
N LEU A 203 -1.06 16.64 -14.18
CA LEU A 203 -1.24 15.19 -14.16
C LEU A 203 -1.66 14.62 -15.53
N HIS A 204 -1.82 15.46 -16.57
CA HIS A 204 -2.49 15.05 -17.82
C HIS A 204 -1.86 13.80 -18.45
N PHE A 205 -0.54 13.66 -18.40
CA PHE A 205 0.15 12.50 -18.95
C PHE A 205 -0.36 11.19 -18.35
N ARG A 206 -0.54 11.11 -17.02
CA ARG A 206 -1.01 9.87 -16.38
C ARG A 206 -2.52 9.70 -16.40
N GLU A 207 -3.26 10.80 -16.53
CA GLU A 207 -4.73 10.76 -16.66
C GLU A 207 -5.16 10.33 -18.06
N GLU A 208 -4.40 10.73 -19.09
CA GLU A 208 -4.76 10.52 -20.50
C GLU A 208 -3.99 9.39 -21.18
N CYS A 209 -2.82 8.98 -20.65
CA CYS A 209 -1.98 7.96 -21.27
C CYS A 209 -1.83 6.71 -20.40
N HIS A 210 -1.83 5.55 -21.04
CA HIS A 210 -1.47 4.28 -20.44
C HIS A 210 0.05 4.18 -20.23
N PRO A 211 0.54 3.30 -19.32
CA PRO A 211 1.97 3.18 -19.04
C PRO A 211 2.85 2.99 -20.28
N ASN A 212 2.38 2.26 -21.29
CA ASN A 212 3.10 1.99 -22.55
C ASN A 212 3.17 3.20 -23.50
N GLU A 213 2.36 4.23 -23.26
CA GLU A 213 2.32 5.47 -24.04
C GLU A 213 3.17 6.58 -23.40
N LEU A 214 3.54 6.40 -22.12
CA LEU A 214 4.38 7.34 -21.40
C LEU A 214 5.83 7.27 -21.89
N ASP A 215 6.32 8.38 -22.44
CA ASP A 215 7.73 8.59 -22.76
C ASP A 215 8.33 9.69 -21.87
N SER A 216 9.26 9.30 -21.00
CA SER A 216 9.97 10.22 -20.10
C SER A 216 10.80 11.29 -20.83
N SER A 217 11.17 11.06 -22.11
CA SER A 217 11.93 12.03 -22.90
C SER A 217 11.15 13.35 -23.04
N VAL A 218 9.83 13.25 -23.24
CA VAL A 218 8.92 14.39 -23.41
C VAL A 218 9.02 15.35 -22.23
N VAL A 219 9.13 14.84 -21.00
CA VAL A 219 9.25 15.63 -19.76
C VAL A 219 10.69 16.08 -19.50
N LEU A 220 11.69 15.22 -19.75
CA LEU A 220 13.10 15.53 -19.50
C LEU A 220 13.65 16.61 -20.43
N GLU A 221 13.18 16.63 -21.67
CA GLU A 221 13.65 17.50 -22.75
C GLU A 221 12.90 18.85 -22.83
N MET A 222 11.81 19.03 -22.07
CA MET A 222 11.12 20.33 -21.98
C MET A 222 12.08 21.45 -21.60
N ASP A 223 11.98 22.61 -22.25
CA ASP A 223 12.86 23.75 -21.95
C ASP A 223 12.72 24.20 -20.49
N ALA A 224 11.48 24.36 -20.02
CA ALA A 224 11.17 24.77 -18.66
C ALA A 224 10.08 23.88 -18.04
N TRP A 225 10.15 23.71 -16.73
CA TRP A 225 9.02 23.22 -15.93
C TRP A 225 8.48 24.42 -15.18
N GLU A 226 7.28 24.87 -15.54
CA GLU A 226 6.62 25.98 -14.87
C GLU A 226 6.14 25.50 -13.50
N GLN A 227 6.74 26.03 -12.44
CA GLN A 227 6.32 25.73 -11.08
C GLN A 227 4.91 26.30 -10.86
N HIS A 228 4.00 25.45 -10.40
CA HIS A 228 2.64 25.87 -10.05
C HIS A 228 2.65 26.86 -8.88
N ALA A 229 1.73 27.83 -8.87
CA ALA A 229 1.70 28.91 -7.88
C ALA A 229 1.55 28.44 -6.42
N GLU A 230 0.88 27.31 -6.21
CA GLU A 230 0.67 26.71 -4.88
C GLU A 230 1.85 25.83 -4.42
N VAL A 231 2.75 25.44 -5.33
CA VAL A 231 3.88 24.57 -5.00
C VAL A 231 4.98 25.37 -4.34
N ARG A 232 5.50 24.84 -3.23
CA ARG A 232 6.64 25.40 -2.49
C ARG A 232 7.82 24.44 -2.55
N LEU A 233 8.95 24.94 -3.02
CA LEU A 233 10.22 24.20 -3.10
C LEU A 233 11.27 24.85 -2.21
N ASP A 234 12.15 24.04 -1.62
CA ASP A 234 13.30 24.53 -0.83
C ASP A 234 14.55 24.86 -1.69
N SER A 235 14.47 24.61 -3.00
CA SER A 235 15.53 24.82 -3.98
C SER A 235 14.92 25.21 -5.33
N PRO A 236 15.66 25.88 -6.23
CA PRO A 236 15.18 26.16 -7.58
C PRO A 236 14.85 24.88 -8.35
N VAL A 237 13.83 24.93 -9.23
CA VAL A 237 13.43 23.81 -10.12
C VAL A 237 14.62 23.22 -10.89
N SER A 238 15.60 24.05 -11.27
CA SER A 238 16.82 23.61 -11.96
C SER A 238 17.64 22.60 -11.16
N ASP A 239 17.68 22.69 -9.83
CA ASP A 239 18.43 21.74 -9.00
C ASP A 239 17.74 20.37 -8.94
N TYR A 240 16.41 20.34 -8.83
CA TYR A 240 15.62 19.11 -8.93
C TYR A 240 15.84 18.42 -10.27
N ARG A 241 15.72 19.18 -11.36
CA ARG A 241 15.92 18.66 -12.72
C ARG A 241 17.34 18.15 -12.94
N ARG A 242 18.35 18.82 -12.38
CA ARG A 242 19.75 18.40 -12.46
C ARG A 242 19.98 17.05 -11.77
N VAL A 243 19.53 16.91 -10.52
CA VAL A 243 19.65 15.66 -9.75
C VAL A 243 18.93 14.51 -10.47
N LEU A 244 17.71 14.75 -10.95
CA LEU A 244 16.95 13.76 -11.70
C LEU A 244 17.67 13.32 -12.98
N LYS A 245 18.19 14.27 -13.78
CA LYS A 245 18.90 13.98 -15.03
C LYS A 245 20.19 13.20 -14.80
N GLU A 246 20.96 13.55 -13.78
CA GLU A 246 22.18 12.82 -13.39
C GLU A 246 21.86 11.36 -13.02
N TRP A 247 20.81 11.14 -12.22
CA TRP A 247 20.36 9.80 -11.83
C TRP A 247 19.85 8.99 -13.02
N VAL A 248 18.95 9.54 -13.85
CA VAL A 248 18.43 8.85 -15.05
C VAL A 248 19.57 8.45 -16.00
N ASN A 249 20.55 9.33 -16.22
CA ASN A 249 21.70 9.02 -17.07
C ASN A 249 22.58 7.89 -16.50
N THR A 250 22.63 7.77 -15.17
CA THR A 250 23.31 6.65 -14.49
C THR A 250 22.53 5.36 -14.69
N ARG A 251 21.21 5.38 -14.49
CA ARG A 251 20.30 4.23 -14.67
C ARG A 251 20.34 3.65 -16.08
N LYS A 252 20.50 4.47 -17.14
CA LYS A 252 20.69 4.00 -18.53
C LYS A 252 21.81 2.95 -18.69
N LYS A 253 22.86 3.02 -17.86
CA LYS A 253 23.99 2.06 -17.87
C LYS A 253 23.75 0.91 -16.90
N VAL A 254 23.23 1.21 -15.71
CA VAL A 254 23.05 0.23 -14.63
C VAL A 254 21.95 -0.77 -14.96
N ASP A 255 20.83 -0.33 -15.54
CA ASP A 255 19.68 -1.17 -15.87
C ASP A 255 19.98 -2.23 -16.93
N GLN A 256 21.10 -2.09 -17.66
CA GLN A 256 21.57 -3.11 -18.60
C GLN A 256 22.15 -4.35 -17.88
N GLY A 257 22.53 -4.22 -16.61
CA GLY A 257 23.17 -5.27 -15.82
C GLY A 257 22.19 -6.14 -15.01
N ILE A 258 20.99 -5.64 -14.72
CA ILE A 258 19.96 -6.34 -13.93
C ILE A 258 18.64 -6.21 -14.69
N THR A 259 18.29 -7.25 -15.45
CA THR A 259 17.06 -7.35 -16.24
C THR A 259 16.07 -8.38 -15.69
N HIS A 260 16.52 -9.19 -14.73
CA HIS A 260 15.70 -10.18 -14.03
C HIS A 260 16.05 -10.19 -12.54
N TYR A 261 15.04 -10.40 -11.68
CA TYR A 261 15.19 -10.26 -10.23
C TYR A 261 16.27 -11.17 -9.65
N THR A 262 16.48 -12.36 -10.21
CA THR A 262 17.52 -13.32 -9.78
C THR A 262 18.96 -12.82 -10.00
N GLN A 263 19.16 -11.75 -10.74
CA GLN A 263 20.46 -11.10 -10.92
C GLN A 263 20.75 -10.06 -9.84
N ALA A 264 19.74 -9.67 -9.06
CA ALA A 264 19.93 -8.75 -7.93
C ALA A 264 20.70 -9.46 -6.80
N PRO A 265 21.62 -8.75 -6.11
CA PRO A 265 22.52 -9.35 -5.13
C PRO A 265 21.80 -9.99 -3.95
N ASP A 266 20.67 -9.42 -3.52
CA ASP A 266 19.89 -9.91 -2.39
C ASP A 266 18.47 -10.31 -2.84
N ALA A 267 18.28 -10.71 -4.10
CA ALA A 267 16.98 -11.01 -4.72
C ALA A 267 15.93 -11.62 -3.76
N ILE A 268 14.78 -10.96 -3.61
CA ILE A 268 13.70 -11.47 -2.76
C ILE A 268 12.87 -12.49 -3.52
N ASP A 269 12.71 -13.67 -2.92
CA ASP A 269 11.76 -14.67 -3.37
C ASP A 269 10.70 -14.97 -2.30
N TRP A 270 9.53 -15.44 -2.74
CA TRP A 270 8.42 -15.77 -1.84
C TRP A 270 7.51 -16.83 -2.44
N PRO A 271 6.80 -17.60 -1.59
CA PRO A 271 6.04 -18.77 -2.03
C PRO A 271 4.89 -18.41 -2.98
N PRO A 272 4.47 -19.37 -3.82
CA PRO A 272 3.27 -19.22 -4.64
C PRO A 272 2.03 -19.07 -3.76
N LEU A 273 0.95 -18.56 -4.34
CA LEU A 273 -0.35 -18.49 -3.67
C LEU A 273 -0.76 -19.89 -3.17
N PRO A 274 -1.24 -20.03 -1.92
CA PRO A 274 -1.68 -21.32 -1.41
C PRO A 274 -2.83 -21.89 -2.24
N GLU A 275 -2.87 -23.21 -2.30
CA GLU A 275 -3.87 -23.90 -3.09
C GLU A 275 -5.28 -23.66 -2.52
N PHE A 276 -6.23 -23.29 -3.39
CA PHE A 276 -7.60 -23.01 -2.95
C PHE A 276 -8.30 -24.26 -2.39
N PRO A 277 -9.19 -24.11 -1.39
CA PRO A 277 -9.92 -25.22 -0.81
C PRO A 277 -10.87 -25.86 -1.83
N LEU A 278 -11.11 -27.17 -1.68
CA LEU A 278 -12.17 -27.87 -2.39
C LEU A 278 -13.52 -27.45 -1.82
N VAL A 279 -14.39 -26.92 -2.67
CA VAL A 279 -15.73 -26.47 -2.29
C VAL A 279 -16.78 -27.04 -3.23
N PRO A 280 -18.00 -27.34 -2.74
CA PRO A 280 -19.13 -27.71 -3.59
C PRO A 280 -19.47 -26.60 -4.58
N PHE A 281 -19.50 -26.93 -5.87
CA PHE A 281 -19.90 -26.02 -6.95
C PHE A 281 -20.56 -26.82 -8.08
N VAL A 282 -21.84 -26.55 -8.36
CA VAL A 282 -22.61 -27.18 -9.45
C VAL A 282 -22.49 -28.72 -9.41
N GLY A 283 -22.70 -29.31 -8.23
CA GLY A 283 -22.74 -30.77 -8.05
C GLY A 283 -21.38 -31.48 -8.02
N SER A 284 -20.26 -30.76 -8.10
CA SER A 284 -18.91 -31.33 -7.94
C SER A 284 -18.08 -30.56 -6.91
N MET A 285 -17.02 -31.19 -6.39
CA MET A 285 -16.02 -30.50 -5.57
C MET A 285 -14.97 -29.88 -6.47
N MET A 286 -14.79 -28.56 -6.38
CA MET A 286 -13.80 -27.83 -7.18
C MET A 286 -13.00 -26.88 -6.30
N ARG A 287 -11.74 -26.66 -6.68
CA ARG A 287 -10.91 -25.64 -6.05
C ARG A 287 -11.39 -24.27 -6.50
N LYS A 288 -11.82 -23.44 -5.56
CA LYS A 288 -12.35 -22.11 -5.88
C LYS A 288 -11.71 -21.03 -5.00
N PRO A 289 -11.29 -19.91 -5.60
CA PRO A 289 -10.76 -18.75 -4.87
C PRO A 289 -11.84 -18.00 -4.08
N ALA A 290 -13.12 -18.29 -4.31
CA ALA A 290 -14.21 -17.69 -3.56
C ALA A 290 -15.45 -18.61 -3.54
N GLN A 291 -16.29 -18.42 -2.53
CA GLN A 291 -17.56 -19.12 -2.39
C GLN A 291 -18.75 -18.15 -2.45
N MET A 292 -19.88 -18.61 -2.96
CA MET A 292 -21.12 -17.83 -2.94
C MET A 292 -21.68 -17.81 -1.52
N ARG A 293 -21.91 -16.60 -0.98
CA ARG A 293 -22.48 -16.42 0.37
C ARG A 293 -23.77 -17.21 0.57
N GLN A 294 -24.68 -17.18 -0.41
CA GLN A 294 -25.95 -17.91 -0.35
C GLN A 294 -25.74 -19.43 -0.22
N GLU A 295 -24.73 -19.98 -0.88
CA GLU A 295 -24.42 -21.41 -0.81
C GLU A 295 -23.83 -21.80 0.55
N MET A 296 -22.95 -20.96 1.10
CA MET A 296 -22.42 -21.15 2.45
C MET A 296 -23.54 -21.13 3.50
N ILE A 297 -24.50 -20.20 3.38
CA ILE A 297 -25.68 -20.13 4.24
C ILE A 297 -26.52 -21.42 4.16
N ARG A 298 -26.82 -21.92 2.96
CA ARG A 298 -27.59 -23.17 2.79
C ARG A 298 -26.91 -24.38 3.44
N ARG A 299 -25.58 -24.40 3.43
CA ARG A 299 -24.76 -25.47 4.01
C ARG A 299 -24.52 -25.31 5.51
N GLY A 300 -24.93 -24.20 6.11
CA GLY A 300 -24.65 -23.90 7.52
C GLY A 300 -23.17 -23.66 7.81
N VAL A 301 -22.38 -23.22 6.82
CA VAL A 301 -20.95 -22.94 6.96
C VAL A 301 -20.77 -21.48 7.36
N GLU A 302 -19.90 -21.23 8.35
CA GLU A 302 -19.60 -19.88 8.81
C GLU A 302 -18.75 -19.12 7.79
N PHE A 303 -18.88 -17.80 7.78
CA PHE A 303 -18.07 -16.95 6.92
C PHE A 303 -17.96 -15.55 7.50
N LEU A 304 -16.90 -14.84 7.11
CA LEU A 304 -16.68 -13.48 7.55
C LEU A 304 -17.69 -12.50 6.98
N ARG A 305 -18.22 -11.66 7.86
CA ARG A 305 -19.13 -10.57 7.53
C ARG A 305 -18.32 -9.27 7.46
N TRP A 306 -18.61 -8.48 6.44
CA TRP A 306 -17.97 -7.18 6.17
C TRP A 306 -18.99 -6.05 6.16
N GLN A 307 -20.25 -6.35 6.47
CA GLN A 307 -21.29 -5.35 6.60
C GLN A 307 -20.98 -4.44 7.77
N ARG A 308 -21.06 -3.13 7.51
CA ARG A 308 -20.74 -2.07 8.46
C ARG A 308 -21.38 -0.76 8.00
N PRO A 309 -21.46 0.27 8.86
CA PRO A 309 -21.99 1.59 8.54
C PRO A 309 -21.35 2.28 7.30
N GLY A 310 -21.98 3.32 6.77
CA GLY A 310 -21.41 4.13 5.69
C GLY A 310 -20.16 4.90 6.11
N SER A 311 -19.29 5.29 5.17
CA SER A 311 -18.11 6.13 5.50
C SER A 311 -18.51 7.51 5.99
N CYS A 312 -19.63 8.04 5.53
CA CYS A 312 -20.19 9.32 5.98
C CYS A 312 -20.62 9.33 7.45
N GLU A 313 -20.65 8.16 8.11
CA GLU A 313 -20.98 8.02 9.53
C GLU A 313 -19.70 7.98 10.40
N LEU A 314 -18.51 8.07 9.80
CA LEU A 314 -17.23 7.98 10.51
C LEU A 314 -16.59 9.36 10.78
N PRO A 315 -15.86 9.52 11.90
CA PRO A 315 -15.81 8.60 13.04
C PRO A 315 -17.14 8.60 13.81
N LEU A 316 -17.49 7.47 14.45
CA LEU A 316 -18.69 7.42 15.30
C LEU A 316 -18.55 8.38 16.50
N PRO A 317 -19.66 8.98 16.98
CA PRO A 317 -19.62 9.86 18.15
C PRO A 317 -19.31 9.06 19.42
N ARG A 318 -18.48 9.62 20.30
CA ARG A 318 -18.22 9.03 21.62
C ARG A 318 -19.54 8.86 22.40
N PRO A 319 -19.70 7.78 23.18
CA PRO A 319 -18.71 6.75 23.53
C PRO A 319 -18.68 5.55 22.56
N GLN A 320 -19.22 5.68 21.35
CA GLN A 320 -19.25 4.58 20.39
C GLN A 320 -17.94 4.46 19.62
N ARG A 321 -17.55 3.23 19.31
CA ARG A 321 -16.46 2.92 18.38
C ARG A 321 -16.84 1.78 17.45
N LEU A 322 -16.51 1.92 16.16
CA LEU A 322 -16.76 0.90 15.15
C LEU A 322 -15.56 -0.05 15.12
N LEU A 323 -15.77 -1.33 15.38
CA LEU A 323 -14.74 -2.34 15.19
C LEU A 323 -14.62 -2.72 13.71
N ALA A 324 -13.46 -3.17 13.27
CA ALA A 324 -13.27 -3.64 11.90
C ALA A 324 -14.15 -4.86 11.57
N THR A 325 -14.71 -5.56 12.57
CA THR A 325 -15.74 -6.60 12.40
C THR A 325 -17.08 -6.05 11.88
N GLY A 326 -17.29 -4.73 11.97
CA GLY A 326 -18.55 -4.04 11.69
C GLY A 326 -19.43 -3.86 12.93
N GLU A 327 -19.00 -4.35 14.09
CA GLU A 327 -19.70 -4.22 15.36
C GLU A 327 -19.47 -2.84 15.98
N ILE A 328 -20.52 -2.28 16.57
CA ILE A 328 -20.43 -1.03 17.34
C ILE A 328 -20.25 -1.40 18.81
N PHE A 329 -19.14 -0.96 19.39
CA PHE A 329 -18.85 -1.10 20.80
C PHE A 329 -19.12 0.23 21.52
N HIS A 330 -19.63 0.17 22.75
CA HIS A 330 -19.82 1.32 23.61
C HIS A 330 -18.78 1.29 24.73
N ASP A 331 -17.92 2.29 24.79
CA ASP A 331 -16.99 2.41 25.91
C ASP A 331 -17.78 2.78 27.18
N ASP A 332 -17.52 2.06 28.28
CA ASP A 332 -18.13 2.38 29.57
C ASP A 332 -17.69 3.80 29.98
N VAL A 333 -18.65 4.70 30.12
CA VAL A 333 -18.44 6.09 30.58
C VAL A 333 -18.11 6.03 32.08
N GLY A 334 -16.86 5.70 32.41
CA GLY A 334 -16.45 5.36 33.76
C GLY A 334 -14.96 5.48 34.03
N GLY A 335 -14.34 6.61 33.69
CA GLY A 335 -12.96 6.90 34.08
C GLY A 335 -12.45 8.20 33.49
N LYS A 336 -12.14 9.17 34.33
CA LYS A 336 -11.51 10.44 33.97
C LYS A 336 -10.21 10.17 33.20
N ASP A 337 -10.11 10.70 31.98
CA ASP A 337 -9.03 11.59 31.57
C ASP A 337 -9.35 12.12 30.17
N ALA A 338 -9.72 13.40 30.12
CA ALA A 338 -9.85 14.14 28.89
C ALA A 338 -8.44 14.35 28.32
N VAL A 339 -8.15 13.71 27.19
CA VAL A 339 -7.08 14.17 26.30
C VAL A 339 -7.78 14.96 25.20
N ASP A 340 -7.71 16.29 25.35
CA ASP A 340 -8.21 17.24 24.38
C ASP A 340 -7.55 16.98 23.02
N VAL A 341 -8.40 16.78 22.01
CA VAL A 341 -8.00 16.92 20.62
C VAL A 341 -7.84 18.43 20.40
N VAL A 342 -6.60 18.90 20.35
CA VAL A 342 -6.31 20.27 19.95
C VAL A 342 -6.64 20.38 18.46
N GLU A 343 -7.82 20.93 18.17
CA GLU A 343 -8.09 21.61 16.92
C GLU A 343 -7.10 22.78 16.80
N VAL A 344 -6.19 22.71 15.84
CA VAL A 344 -5.47 23.90 15.38
C VAL A 344 -6.39 24.56 14.37
N GLU A 345 -7.32 25.37 14.87
CA GLU A 345 -8.01 26.37 14.05
C GLU A 345 -6.99 27.40 13.57
N GLY A 346 -6.96 27.60 12.25
CA GLY A 346 -6.22 28.69 11.64
C GLY A 346 -6.90 30.03 11.92
N THR A 347 -6.09 31.02 12.25
CA THR A 347 -6.50 32.43 12.21
C THR A 347 -5.62 33.20 11.24
N SER A 348 -6.30 33.77 10.23
CA SER A 348 -5.98 34.91 9.36
C SER A 348 -4.73 34.88 8.48
#